data_AF-X1B5W6-F1
#
_entry.id   AF-X1B5W6-F1
#
_cell.length_a   1.000
_cell.length_b   1.000
_cell.length_c   1.000
_cell.angle_alpha   90.00
_cell.angle_beta   90.00
_cell.angle_gamma   90.00
#
_symmetry.space_group_name_H-M   'P 1'
#
loop_
_entity.id
_entity.type
_entity.pdbx_description
1 polymer ?
#
loop_
_entity_poly.entity_id
_entity_poly.type
_entity_poly.pdbx_seq_one_letter_code
_entity_poly.pdbx_strand_id
1 'polypeptide(L)' 'MPKIRKQLIYLQRKLAEKGDIVMEGRDIGSVILPQADIKFYFTASEEERIKRRHKELINKGFQLTVFSK' A
#
# COMPACT_ATOMS: atom_id res chain seq x y z
N MET A 1 -15.93 2.52 -8.24
CA MET A 1 -16.89 2.43 -7.10
C MET A 1 -16.66 3.56 -6.06
N PRO A 2 -17.16 4.79 -6.30
CA PRO A 2 -16.91 5.92 -5.40
C PRO A 2 -17.52 5.79 -4.00
N LYS A 3 -18.67 5.13 -3.87
CA LYS A 3 -19.41 5.03 -2.59
C LYS A 3 -18.64 4.25 -1.52
N ILE A 4 -18.04 3.11 -1.88
CA ILE A 4 -17.24 2.28 -0.96
C ILE A 4 -16.00 3.05 -0.50
N ARG A 5 -15.29 3.69 -1.45
CA ARG A 5 -14.08 4.46 -1.13
C ARG A 5 -14.37 5.60 -0.15
N LYS A 6 -15.50 6.30 -0.30
CA LYS A 6 -15.92 7.35 0.66
C LYS A 6 -16.10 6.79 2.08
N GLN A 7 -16.78 5.66 2.22
CA GLN A 7 -16.98 5.01 3.53
C GLN A 7 -15.66 4.56 4.16
N LEU A 8 -14.77 3.96 3.36
CA LEU A 8 -13.45 3.56 3.86
C LEU A 8 -12.58 4.75 4.28
N ILE A 9 -12.63 5.88 3.57
CA ILE A 9 -11.90 7.09 3.97
C ILE A 9 -12.42 7.59 5.33
N TYR A 10 -13.73 7.60 5.54
CA TYR A 10 -14.32 7.99 6.83
C TYR A 10 -13.81 7.10 7.96
N LEU A 11 -13.85 5.77 7.80
CA LEU A 11 -13.37 4.83 8.81
C LEU A 11 -11.88 4.99 9.10
N GLN A 12 -11.06 5.17 8.06
CA GLN A 12 -9.61 5.36 8.20
C GLN A 12 -9.27 6.64 8.97
N ARG A 13 -9.96 7.75 8.67
CA ARG A 13 -9.76 9.00 9.42
C ARG A 13 -10.18 8.86 10.88
N LYS A 14 -11.32 8.20 11.13
CA LYS A 14 -11.80 7.93 12.49
C LYS A 14 -10.81 7.10 13.31
N LEU A 15 -10.15 6.11 12.69
CA LEU A 15 -9.10 5.34 13.35
C LEU A 15 -7.87 6.18 13.72
N ALA A 16 -7.55 7.17 12.89
CA ALA A 16 -6.40 8.05 13.09
C ALA A 16 -6.66 9.23 14.06
N GLU A 17 -7.92 9.51 14.44
CA GLU A 17 -8.29 10.63 15.33
C GLU A 17 -7.57 10.59 16.68
N LYS A 18 -7.27 9.39 17.19
CA LYS A 18 -6.61 9.21 18.49
C LYS A 18 -5.09 9.44 18.44
N GLY A 19 -4.52 9.68 17.26
CA GLY A 19 -3.07 9.77 17.08
C GLY A 19 -2.37 8.40 17.19
N ASP A 20 -1.05 8.44 17.38
CA ASP A 20 -0.16 7.29 17.62
C ASP A 20 -0.39 6.11 16.66
N ILE A 21 -0.53 6.41 15.37
CA ILE A 21 -0.82 5.41 14.34
C ILE A 21 0.21 5.47 13.21
N VAL A 22 0.64 4.28 12.77
CA VAL A 22 1.36 4.10 11.51
C VAL A 22 0.37 3.53 10.49
N MET A 23 0.19 4.25 9.39
CA MET A 23 -0.71 3.84 8.31
C MET A 23 0.05 3.65 7.00
N GLU A 24 -0.18 2.52 6.34
CA GLU A 24 0.38 2.19 5.02
C GLU A 24 -0.73 2.11 3.96
N GLY A 25 -0.47 2.64 2.77
CA GLY A 25 -1.41 2.59 1.65
C GLY A 25 -0.97 3.47 0.49
N ARG A 26 -1.80 3.55 -0.56
CA ARG A 26 -1.46 4.31 -1.79
C ARG A 26 -1.70 5.81 -1.66
N ASP A 27 -2.67 6.21 -0.87
CA ASP A 27 -3.20 7.56 -0.79
C ASP A 27 -3.35 8.07 0.65
N ILE A 28 -2.60 7.47 1.58
CA ILE A 28 -2.62 7.85 3.00
C ILE A 28 -2.22 9.32 3.16
N GLY A 29 -0.98 9.67 2.81
CA GLY A 29 -0.43 11.01 3.04
C GLY A 29 -0.94 12.11 2.11
N SER A 30 -1.69 11.76 1.06
CA SER A 30 -2.21 12.70 0.05
C SER A 30 -3.72 12.93 0.17
N VAL A 31 -4.52 11.93 0.54
CA VAL A 31 -5.99 12.02 0.57
C VAL A 31 -6.54 11.79 1.97
N ILE A 32 -6.08 10.74 2.66
CA ILE A 32 -6.70 10.31 3.92
C ILE A 32 -6.20 11.16 5.09
N LEU A 33 -4.87 11.27 5.26
CA LEU A 33 -4.16 12.06 6.27
C LEU A 33 -3.21 13.08 5.61
N PRO A 34 -3.74 14.09 4.90
CA PRO A 34 -2.92 15.12 4.28
C PRO A 34 -2.16 15.99 5.29
N GLN A 35 -2.52 15.95 6.58
CA GLN A 35 -1.85 16.69 7.67
C GLN A 35 -1.04 15.78 8.60
N ALA A 36 -0.71 14.55 8.19
CA ALA A 36 0.16 13.68 8.99
C ALA A 36 1.52 14.33 9.27
N ASP A 37 2.01 14.20 10.51
CA ASP A 37 3.27 14.79 10.96
C ASP A 37 4.47 14.29 10.15
N ILE A 38 4.46 13.01 9.79
CA ILE A 38 5.51 12.34 9.02
C ILE A 38 4.89 11.55 7.87
N LYS A 39 5.48 11.65 6.68
CA LYS A 39 5.04 10.94 5.48
C LYS A 39 6.22 10.31 4.77
N PHE A 40 6.10 9.03 4.45
CA PHE A 40 7.07 8.30 3.65
C PHE A 40 6.46 7.90 2.31
N TYR A 41 7.24 8.01 1.24
CA TYR A 41 6.92 7.44 -0.06
C TYR A 41 7.97 6.42 -0.44
N PHE A 42 7.59 5.14 -0.41
CA PHE A 42 8.49 4.06 -0.80
C PHE A 42 8.40 3.83 -2.30
N THR A 43 9.55 3.87 -2.97
CA THR A 43 9.69 3.54 -4.40
C THR A 43 10.68 2.38 -4.58
N ALA A 44 10.56 1.68 -5.69
CA ALA A 44 11.47 0.64 -6.14
C ALA A 44 11.33 0.48 -7.66
N SER A 45 12.38 -0.02 -8.32
CA SER A 45 12.28 -0.38 -9.72
C SER A 45 11.22 -1.46 -9.93
N GLU A 46 10.62 -1.49 -11.11
CA GLU A 46 9.65 -2.53 -11.49
C GLU A 46 10.29 -3.93 -11.42
N GLU A 47 11.51 -4.06 -11.92
CA GLU A 47 12.30 -5.29 -11.86
C GLU A 47 12.42 -5.83 -10.43
N GLU A 48 12.79 -4.99 -9.47
CA GLU A 48 12.95 -5.41 -8.08
C GLU A 48 11.61 -5.83 -7.46
N ARG A 49 10.51 -5.15 -7.82
CA ARG A 49 9.15 -5.52 -7.36
C ARG A 49 8.73 -6.88 -7.94
N ILE A 50 9.00 -7.13 -9.22
CA ILE A 50 8.73 -8.42 -9.88
C ILE A 50 9.54 -9.52 -9.22
N LYS A 51 10.85 -9.32 -9.04
CA LYS A 51 11.76 -10.28 -8.40
C LYS A 51 11.30 -10.66 -7.00
N ARG A 52 10.93 -9.69 -6.16
CA ARG A 52 10.41 -9.94 -4.80
C ARG A 52 9.12 -10.75 -4.83
N ARG A 53 8.18 -10.37 -5.70
CA ARG A 53 6.89 -11.07 -5.82
C ARG A 53 7.06 -12.50 -6.33
N HIS A 54 7.93 -12.70 -7.31
CA HIS A 54 8.24 -14.03 -7.84
C HIS A 54 8.84 -14.94 -6.76
N LYS A 55 9.82 -14.44 -6.01
CA LYS A 55 10.40 -15.17 -4.86
C LYS A 55 9.35 -15.50 -3.79
N GLU A 56 8.48 -14.56 -3.44
CA GLU A 56 7.39 -14.78 -2.47
C GLU A 56 6.47 -15.93 -2.92
N LEU A 57 6.15 -15.99 -4.21
CA LEU A 57 5.25 -17.00 -4.76
C LEU A 57 5.92 -18.38 -4.88
N ILE A 58 7.20 -18.45 -5.29
CA ILE A 58 7.96 -19.71 -5.27
C ILE A 58 8.01 -20.28 -3.84
N ASN A 59 8.28 -19.43 -2.85
CA ASN A 59 8.31 -19.85 -1.44
C ASN A 59 6.95 -20.37 -0.93
N LYS A 60 5.85 -19.95 -1.58
CA LYS A 60 4.49 -20.44 -1.29
C LYS A 60 4.12 -21.70 -2.10
N GLY A 61 5.04 -22.26 -2.88
CA GLY A 61 4.85 -23.48 -3.67
C GLY A 61 4.27 -23.27 -5.07
N PHE A 62 4.15 -22.03 -5.55
CA PHE A 62 3.69 -21.76 -6.91
C PHE A 62 4.83 -21.95 -7.92
N GLN A 63 4.59 -22.70 -8.99
CA GLN A 63 5.48 -22.76 -10.15
C GLN A 63 5.15 -21.63 -11.10
N LEU A 64 6.07 -20.67 -11.26
CA LEU A 64 5.85 -19.46 -12.05
C LEU A 64 7.07 -19.15 -12.91
N THR A 65 6.81 -18.84 -14.19
CA THR A 65 7.79 -18.29 -15.12
C THR A 65 7.59 -16.79 -15.22
N VAL A 66 8.66 -16.02 -15.03
CA VAL A 66 8.64 -14.57 -15.30
C VAL A 66 8.92 -14.37 -16.77
N PHE A 67 7.98 -13.77 -17.49
CA PHE A 67 8.20 -13.32 -18.86
C PHE A 67 8.76 -11.90 -18.80
N SER A 68 10.02 -11.72 -19.21
CA SER A 68 10.52 -10.40 -19.56
C SER A 68 9.94 -10.01 -20.90
N LYS A 69 9.48 -8.77 -21.01
CA LYS A 69 9.21 -8.15 -22.32
C LYS A 69 10.52 -7.77 -22.99
#